data_AF-A0A022XKN9-F1
#
_entry.id   AF-A0A022XKN9-F1
#
_cell.length_a   1.000
_cell.length_b   1.000
_cell.length_c   1.000
_cell.angle_alpha   90.00
_cell.angle_beta   90.00
_cell.angle_gamma   90.00
#
_symmetry.space_group_name_H-M   'P 1'
#
loop_
_entity.id
_entity.type
_entity.pdbx_description
1 polymer ?
#
loop_
_entity_poly.entity_id
_entity_poly.type
_entity_poly.pdbx_seq_one_letter_code
_entity_poly.pdbx_strand_id
1 'polypeptide(L)'
;MHTIPRQSQDWNLHDEFFQFTRGCFVIDEKEQLSKRHVRFNMDELAQEAAKAVDAKYCIKVEKCADGMFNKAYIFTHDNDKQVIGKVPNPNAGIPHYTTASEVATLDFMRNVLKTPAPKVYSWNSRKR
;
A
#
# COMPACT_ATOMS: atom_id res chain seq x y z
N MET A 1 33.58 -6.47 12.20
CA MET A 1 32.27 -6.09 11.63
C MET A 1 31.51 -7.37 11.35
N HIS A 2 30.55 -7.73 12.19
CA HIS A 2 29.74 -8.94 12.02
C HIS A 2 28.56 -8.59 11.11
N THR A 3 28.62 -8.98 9.84
CA THR A 3 27.44 -9.01 8.97
C THR A 3 26.57 -10.18 9.43
N ILE A 4 25.48 -9.86 10.12
CA ILE A 4 24.43 -10.84 10.42
C ILE A 4 23.87 -11.34 9.08
N PRO A 5 23.82 -12.66 8.83
CA PRO A 5 23.25 -13.20 7.61
C PRO A 5 21.77 -12.81 7.55
N ARG A 6 21.39 -12.13 6.47
CA ARG A 6 20.04 -11.62 6.28
C ARG A 6 19.10 -12.79 5.99
N GLN A 7 18.10 -13.00 6.85
CA GLN A 7 16.93 -13.79 6.47
C GLN A 7 16.23 -13.05 5.32
N SER A 8 16.03 -13.75 4.20
CA SER A 8 15.10 -13.31 3.16
C SER A 8 13.72 -13.24 3.77
N GLN A 9 13.27 -12.06 4.15
CA GLN A 9 11.94 -11.88 4.69
C GLN A 9 10.96 -11.87 3.53
N ASP A 10 10.23 -12.98 3.35
CA ASP A 10 9.15 -13.11 2.38
C ASP A 10 7.88 -12.56 3.00
N TRP A 11 7.54 -11.31 2.66
CA TRP A 11 6.36 -10.64 3.20
C TRP A 11 5.06 -11.24 2.65
N ASN A 12 5.13 -12.07 1.60
CA ASN A 12 3.95 -12.72 1.06
C ASN A 12 3.41 -13.81 2.00
N LEU A 13 4.20 -14.33 2.94
CA LEU A 13 3.73 -15.33 3.91
C LEU A 13 2.74 -14.78 4.95
N HIS A 14 2.61 -13.46 5.04
CA HIS A 14 1.72 -12.76 5.96
C HIS A 14 0.31 -12.61 5.38
N ASP A 15 -0.52 -13.64 5.51
CA ASP A 15 -1.89 -13.63 4.98
C ASP A 15 -2.77 -12.50 5.53
N GLU A 16 -2.50 -12.04 6.75
CA GLU A 16 -3.17 -10.90 7.39
C GLU A 16 -3.04 -9.60 6.56
N PHE A 17 -1.98 -9.49 5.74
CA PHE A 17 -1.79 -8.34 4.86
C PHE A 17 -2.87 -8.24 3.79
N PHE A 18 -3.49 -9.34 3.40
CA PHE A 18 -4.41 -9.39 2.25
C PHE A 18 -5.87 -9.53 2.67
N GLN A 19 -6.13 -9.91 3.92
CA GLN A 19 -7.47 -10.04 4.48
C GLN A 19 -8.07 -8.68 4.90
N PHE A 20 -9.37 -8.63 5.14
CA PHE A 20 -10.02 -7.48 5.78
C PHE A 20 -10.12 -7.73 7.29
N THR A 21 -9.62 -6.82 8.12
CA THR A 21 -9.45 -7.03 9.57
C THR A 21 -10.14 -5.99 10.44
N ARG A 22 -10.79 -4.97 9.86
CA ARG A 22 -11.38 -3.86 10.64
C ARG A 22 -12.75 -4.17 11.24
N GLY A 23 -13.44 -5.22 10.82
CA GLY A 23 -14.75 -5.57 11.38
C GLY A 23 -15.45 -6.69 10.63
N CYS A 24 -16.71 -6.91 11.00
CA CYS A 24 -17.63 -7.86 10.37
C CYS A 24 -18.71 -7.14 9.56
N PHE A 25 -19.37 -7.89 8.68
CA PHE A 25 -20.50 -7.39 7.90
C PHE A 25 -21.79 -8.08 8.32
N VAL A 26 -22.84 -7.28 8.57
CA VAL A 26 -24.14 -7.81 9.00
C VAL A 26 -24.84 -8.61 7.89
N ILE A 27 -24.58 -8.27 6.62
CA ILE A 27 -25.21 -8.88 5.45
C ILE A 27 -24.12 -9.33 4.47
N ASP A 28 -24.30 -10.51 3.89
CA ASP A 28 -23.45 -11.11 2.86
C ASP A 28 -21.94 -11.08 3.20
N GLU A 29 -21.59 -11.42 4.44
CA GLU A 29 -20.23 -11.23 4.96
C GLU A 29 -19.15 -11.84 4.06
N LYS A 30 -19.35 -13.07 3.60
CA LYS A 30 -18.40 -13.75 2.72
C LYS A 30 -18.16 -12.96 1.43
N GLU A 31 -19.20 -12.37 0.85
CA GLU A 31 -19.09 -11.56 -0.37
C GLU A 31 -18.45 -10.19 -0.09
N GLN A 32 -18.76 -9.57 1.05
CA GLN A 32 -18.14 -8.31 1.45
C GLN A 32 -16.64 -8.48 1.74
N LEU A 33 -16.24 -9.60 2.36
CA LEU A 33 -14.83 -9.94 2.60
C LEU A 33 -14.11 -10.24 1.28
N SER A 34 -14.71 -11.01 0.37
CA SER A 34 -14.08 -11.34 -0.92
C SER A 34 -13.84 -10.08 -1.78
N LYS A 35 -14.80 -9.15 -1.78
CA LYS A 35 -14.72 -7.83 -2.43
C LYS A 35 -13.60 -6.93 -1.88
N ARG A 36 -13.08 -7.21 -0.68
CA ARG A 36 -12.02 -6.45 0.01
C ARG A 36 -10.74 -7.28 0.20
N HIS A 37 -10.70 -8.46 -0.38
CA HIS A 37 -9.50 -9.28 -0.45
C HIS A 37 -8.80 -9.01 -1.78
N VAL A 38 -7.53 -8.62 -1.72
CA VAL A 38 -6.67 -8.50 -2.89
C VAL A 38 -5.33 -9.12 -2.56
N ARG A 39 -4.88 -10.05 -3.40
CA ARG A 39 -3.57 -10.67 -3.30
C ARG A 39 -2.66 -10.06 -4.37
N PHE A 40 -1.44 -9.70 -3.96
CA PHE A 40 -0.41 -9.11 -4.80
C PHE A 40 0.95 -9.46 -4.21
N ASN A 41 2.03 -9.19 -4.94
CA ASN A 41 3.38 -9.41 -4.44
C ASN A 41 3.80 -8.28 -3.49
N MET A 42 3.82 -8.57 -2.19
CA MET A 42 4.20 -7.61 -1.15
C MET A 42 5.69 -7.27 -1.22
N ASP A 43 6.54 -8.22 -1.58
CA ASP A 43 7.99 -7.98 -1.70
C ASP A 43 8.30 -7.00 -2.83
N GLU A 44 7.64 -7.16 -3.98
CA GLU A 44 7.74 -6.20 -5.08
C GLU A 44 7.25 -4.81 -4.66
N LEU A 45 6.13 -4.72 -3.94
CA LEU A 45 5.63 -3.44 -3.46
C LEU A 45 6.60 -2.78 -2.47
N ALA A 46 7.17 -3.56 -1.54
CA ALA A 46 8.16 -3.08 -0.58
C ALA A 46 9.45 -2.62 -1.27
N GLN A 47 9.86 -3.31 -2.34
CA GLN A 47 11.01 -2.92 -3.15
C GLN A 47 10.76 -1.62 -3.92
N GLU A 48 9.58 -1.47 -4.53
CA GLU A 48 9.20 -0.22 -5.22
C GLU A 48 9.10 0.95 -4.23
N ALA A 49 8.57 0.72 -3.03
CA ALA A 49 8.54 1.71 -1.95
C ALA A 49 9.96 2.16 -1.54
N ALA A 50 10.92 1.22 -1.43
CA ALA A 50 12.31 1.55 -1.10
C ALA A 50 12.97 2.40 -2.20
N LYS A 51 12.80 2.01 -3.47
CA LYS A 51 13.30 2.78 -4.62
C LYS A 51 12.75 4.20 -4.64
N ALA A 52 11.46 4.37 -4.31
CA ALA A 52 10.77 5.66 -4.36
C ALA A 52 11.33 6.70 -3.35
N VAL A 53 12.14 6.26 -2.37
CA VAL A 53 12.75 7.14 -1.36
C VAL A 53 14.26 7.02 -1.25
N ASP A 54 14.91 6.46 -2.29
CA ASP A 54 16.35 6.23 -2.36
C ASP A 54 16.88 5.38 -1.19
N ALA A 55 16.11 4.37 -0.79
CA ALA A 55 16.50 3.36 0.19
C ALA A 55 17.01 2.09 -0.52
N LYS A 56 17.86 1.30 0.15
CA LYS A 56 18.33 0.03 -0.41
C LYS A 56 17.34 -1.10 -0.16
N TYR A 57 16.65 -1.07 0.98
CA TYR A 57 15.66 -2.09 1.32
C TYR A 57 14.61 -1.62 2.31
N CYS A 58 13.48 -2.33 2.33
CA CYS A 58 12.49 -2.24 3.40
C CYS A 58 12.94 -3.11 4.59
N ILE A 59 12.81 -2.56 5.80
CA ILE A 59 13.14 -3.22 7.07
C ILE A 59 11.89 -3.68 7.84
N LYS A 60 10.73 -3.08 7.56
CA LYS A 60 9.47 -3.40 8.25
C LYS A 60 8.27 -3.04 7.38
N VAL A 61 7.29 -3.93 7.33
CA VAL A 61 5.98 -3.70 6.73
C VAL A 61 4.92 -3.79 7.82
N GLU A 62 4.07 -2.77 7.91
CA GLU A 62 2.92 -2.76 8.82
C GLU A 62 1.65 -2.46 8.04
N LYS A 63 0.60 -3.25 8.23
CA LYS A 63 -0.70 -2.97 7.64
C LYS A 63 -1.45 -1.95 8.48
N CYS A 64 -1.94 -0.88 7.84
CA CYS A 64 -2.85 0.07 8.47
C CYS A 64 -4.22 -0.57 8.71
N ALA A 65 -5.02 0.00 9.63
CA ALA A 65 -6.42 -0.38 9.77
C ALA A 65 -7.14 -0.27 8.41
N ASP A 66 -7.86 -1.33 8.02
CA ASP A 66 -8.43 -1.41 6.67
C ASP A 66 -9.37 -0.23 6.36
N GLY A 67 -9.20 0.33 5.16
CA GLY A 67 -10.22 1.17 4.55
C GLY A 67 -11.30 0.33 3.88
N MET A 68 -12.38 0.98 3.45
CA MET A 68 -13.45 0.28 2.72
C MET A 68 -13.07 -0.04 1.26
N PHE A 69 -12.10 0.67 0.70
CA PHE A 69 -11.78 0.64 -0.73
C PHE A 69 -10.32 0.38 -1.06
N ASN A 70 -9.42 0.45 -0.08
CA ASN A 70 -7.98 0.23 -0.29
C ASN A 70 -7.38 -0.47 0.91
N LYS A 71 -6.31 -1.22 0.67
CA LYS A 71 -5.31 -1.60 1.68
C LYS A 71 -4.24 -0.53 1.72
N ALA A 72 -3.77 -0.22 2.92
CA ALA A 72 -2.67 0.71 3.13
C ALA A 72 -1.63 0.06 4.05
N TYR A 73 -0.36 0.31 3.75
CA TYR A 73 0.76 -0.25 4.47
C TYR A 73 1.78 0.84 4.75
N ILE A 74 2.42 0.77 5.92
CA ILE A 74 3.57 1.57 6.29
C ILE A 74 4.82 0.74 5.99
N PHE A 75 5.68 1.26 5.14
CA PHE A 75 7.00 0.71 4.87
C PHE A 75 8.03 1.54 5.62
N THR A 76 8.82 0.89 6.47
CA THR A 76 10.00 1.50 7.08
C THR A 76 11.25 1.02 6.33
N HIS A 77 12.17 1.93 6.04
CA HIS A 77 13.35 1.67 5.22
C HIS A 77 14.67 1.82 5.97
N ASP A 78 15.77 1.35 5.37
CA ASP A 78 17.14 1.40 5.95
C ASP A 78 17.74 2.80 6.06
N ASN A 79 17.06 3.81 5.52
CA ASN A 79 17.42 5.23 5.61
C ASN A 79 16.48 6.02 6.56
N ASP A 80 15.82 5.31 7.48
CA ASP A 80 14.88 5.83 8.48
C ASP A 80 13.62 6.51 7.94
N LYS A 81 13.41 6.53 6.61
CA LYS A 81 12.19 7.06 6.02
C LYS A 81 11.05 6.05 6.15
N GLN A 82 9.85 6.60 6.33
CA GLN A 82 8.60 5.85 6.26
C GLN A 82 7.72 6.36 5.12
N VAL A 83 7.10 5.44 4.39
CA VAL A 83 6.13 5.76 3.33
C VAL A 83 4.89 4.90 3.43
N ILE A 84 3.78 5.44 2.92
CA ILE A 84 2.52 4.72 2.79
C ILE A 84 2.41 4.18 1.36
N GLY A 85 2.24 2.86 1.22
CA GLY A 85 1.79 2.26 -0.04
C GLY A 85 0.32 1.89 0.04
N LYS A 86 -0.43 2.15 -1.04
CA LYS A 86 -1.86 1.86 -1.13
C LYS A 86 -2.14 0.93 -2.31
N VAL A 87 -3.00 -0.06 -2.09
CA VAL A 87 -3.49 -0.98 -3.11
C VAL A 87 -5.02 -0.94 -3.12
N PRO A 88 -5.67 -0.62 -4.25
CA PRO A 88 -7.12 -0.60 -4.32
C PRO A 88 -7.70 -2.00 -4.17
N ASN A 89 -8.80 -2.12 -3.43
CA ASN A 89 -9.58 -3.34 -3.34
C ASN A 89 -10.43 -3.53 -4.61
N PRO A 90 -10.86 -4.78 -4.93
CA PRO A 90 -11.72 -5.06 -6.08
C PRO A 90 -13.01 -4.24 -6.12
N ASN A 91 -13.54 -3.86 -4.96
CA ASN A 91 -14.76 -3.05 -4.85
C ASN A 91 -14.56 -1.54 -5.06
N ALA A 92 -13.34 -1.06 -5.26
CA ALA A 92 -13.07 0.36 -5.46
C ALA A 92 -13.56 0.89 -6.82
N GLY A 93 -14.07 0.02 -7.70
CA GLY A 93 -14.40 0.35 -9.08
C GLY A 93 -13.20 0.07 -10.00
N ILE A 94 -13.07 0.83 -11.09
CA ILE A 94 -11.98 0.64 -12.05
C ILE A 94 -10.67 1.15 -11.43
N PRO A 95 -9.66 0.28 -11.20
CA PRO A 95 -8.43 0.66 -10.50
C PRO A 95 -7.67 1.82 -11.16
N HIS A 96 -7.77 1.94 -12.48
CA HIS A 96 -7.13 3.04 -13.19
C HIS A 96 -7.65 4.40 -12.73
N TYR A 97 -8.97 4.58 -12.72
CA TYR A 97 -9.58 5.85 -12.36
C TYR A 97 -9.45 6.16 -10.88
N THR A 98 -9.49 5.15 -9.99
CA THR A 98 -9.33 5.38 -8.55
C THR A 98 -7.94 5.91 -8.22
N THR A 99 -6.89 5.25 -8.72
CA THR A 99 -5.52 5.70 -8.48
C THR A 99 -5.21 7.02 -9.20
N ALA A 100 -5.60 7.16 -10.47
CA ALA A 100 -5.31 8.37 -11.24
C ALA A 100 -6.03 9.60 -10.66
N SER A 101 -7.30 9.47 -10.26
CA SER A 101 -8.05 10.57 -9.67
C SER A 101 -7.51 10.97 -8.29
N GLU A 102 -7.10 10.01 -7.45
CA GLU A 102 -6.48 10.31 -6.16
C GLU A 102 -5.17 11.08 -6.35
N VAL A 103 -4.29 10.61 -7.24
CA VAL A 103 -3.01 11.27 -7.53
C VAL A 103 -3.23 12.67 -8.10
N ALA A 104 -4.14 12.83 -9.06
CA ALA A 104 -4.47 14.13 -9.64
C ALA A 104 -5.01 15.11 -8.59
N THR A 105 -5.84 14.61 -7.66
CA THR A 105 -6.39 15.42 -6.57
C THR A 105 -5.28 15.86 -5.60
N LEU A 106 -4.39 14.95 -5.20
CA LEU A 106 -3.27 15.26 -4.31
C LEU A 106 -2.29 16.27 -4.93
N ASP A 107 -2.03 16.12 -6.23
CA ASP A 107 -1.20 17.06 -7.00
C ASP A 107 -1.83 18.44 -7.05
N PHE A 108 -3.12 18.53 -7.42
CA PHE A 108 -3.87 19.78 -7.46
C PHE A 108 -3.88 20.48 -6.09
N MET A 109 -4.19 19.75 -5.01
CA MET A 109 -4.22 20.30 -3.66
C MET A 109 -2.87 20.88 -3.24
N ARG A 110 -1.77 20.15 -3.48
CA ARG A 110 -0.43 20.61 -3.10
C ARG A 110 0.04 21.76 -3.99
N ASN A 111 -0.06 21.60 -5.29
CA ASN A 111 0.67 22.43 -6.25
C ASN A 111 -0.16 23.64 -6.72
N VAL A 112 -1.47 23.52 -6.79
CA VAL A 112 -2.37 24.62 -7.19
C VAL A 112 -2.94 25.31 -5.96
N LEU A 113 -3.61 24.58 -5.08
CA LEU A 113 -4.26 25.16 -3.91
C LEU A 113 -3.29 25.51 -2.76
N LYS A 114 -2.03 25.09 -2.87
CA LYS A 114 -1.00 25.26 -1.82
C LYS A 114 -1.43 24.72 -0.44
N THR A 115 -2.32 23.74 -0.44
CA THR A 115 -2.81 23.08 0.78
C THR A 115 -1.86 21.95 1.16
N PRO A 116 -1.50 21.79 2.46
CA PRO A 116 -0.72 20.63 2.89
C PRO A 116 -1.45 19.32 2.55
N ALA A 117 -0.90 18.56 1.61
CA ALA A 117 -1.38 17.25 1.20
C ALA A 117 -0.23 16.23 1.26
N PRO A 118 -0.46 14.90 1.30
CA PRO A 118 0.59 13.90 1.16
C PRO A 118 1.35 13.99 -0.17
N LYS A 119 2.68 13.81 -0.19
CA LYS A 119 3.49 13.80 -1.43
C LYS A 119 3.38 12.42 -2.08
N VAL A 120 3.05 12.37 -3.36
CA VAL A 120 3.10 11.12 -4.14
C VAL A 120 4.55 10.90 -4.60
N TYR A 121 5.16 9.80 -4.17
CA TYR A 121 6.53 9.44 -4.59
C TYR A 121 6.54 8.62 -5.89
N SER A 122 5.61 7.68 -6.02
CA SER A 122 5.44 6.84 -7.20
C SER A 122 3.99 6.36 -7.25
N TRP A 123 3.47 6.09 -8.45
CA TRP A 123 2.14 5.53 -8.64
C TRP A 123 2.04 4.77 -9.97
N ASN A 124 1.15 3.79 -10.02
CA ASN A 124 0.78 3.08 -11.25
C ASN A 124 -0.72 2.80 -11.24
N SER A 125 -1.39 3.10 -12.34
CA SER A 125 -2.84 2.91 -12.52
C SER A 125 -3.18 1.83 -13.55
N ARG A 126 -2.18 1.15 -14.08
CA ARG A 126 -2.32 0.07 -15.07
C ARG A 126 -1.94 -1.25 -14.42
N LYS A 127 -2.62 -2.32 -14.83
CA LYS A 127 -2.23 -3.68 -14.44
C LYS A 127 -0.86 -3.97 -15.05
N ARG A 128 0.09 -4.40 -14.20
CA ARG A 128 1.33 -5.05 -14.65
C ARG A 128 1.07 -6.53 -14.86
#